data_AF-A0ABD1KT14-F1
#
_entry.id   AF-A0ABD1KT14-F1
#
_cell.length_a   1.000
_cell.length_b   1.000
_cell.length_c   1.000
_cell.angle_alpha   90.00
_cell.angle_beta   90.00
_cell.angle_gamma   90.00
#
_symmetry.space_group_name_H-M   'P 1'
#
loop_
_entity.id
_entity.type
_entity.pdbx_description
1 polymer ?
#
loop_
_entity_poly.entity_id
_entity_poly.type
_entity_poly.pdbx_seq_one_letter_code
_entity_poly.pdbx_strand_id
1 'polypeptide(L)'
;MSGELTLSLKNNGCLPNPFLVECRTLDVVNPIGVQVAFFFDGILTESKLKPELASSSARTINHPLNFEIDCGADGVCTDDIHLSVNFSGSIIEVGITQEIGVVVTVENRGEDSYNTRVSLRYPPGLSYRTLATKQGRVECSVTVDSTAEASPEKTECSVNRPILRAGDKAVFVVQYGIVGDSDFRDIVTMQAQAFSNNDKHATGSHLSKTLDIAVKYSIYVILKRFEGTSSYINFTAGNYHLQKPVTNHLEVTNRLRDLNLTVIIHVPVKLQDKNIWTNADSLHIKGCTRGQELNPVTTDLKQTFKNNKEPTLNCSIALCLEFRCASFMTKGSQNRYSISGNVSSGWIEQTGLRSALFYLVTSATLEYDNNKYIFYSSESSRQPPVTRIQTHVEVYEEPNLTKEIIGGGVIGLILLALLTAALVKSGFFKSSYQQRLQETGNEDQEGGEPPEAEA
;
A
#
# COMPACT_ATOMS: atom_id res chain seq x y z
N MET A 1 -52.70 9.11 -28.58
CA MET A 1 -53.37 8.77 -29.85
C MET A 1 -54.26 9.95 -30.23
N SER A 2 -54.35 10.29 -31.51
CA SER A 2 -55.23 11.36 -32.01
C SER A 2 -56.24 10.77 -33.00
N GLY A 3 -57.51 11.12 -32.85
CA GLY A 3 -58.57 10.78 -33.79
C GLY A 3 -59.34 12.04 -34.17
N GLU A 4 -59.84 12.08 -35.39
CA GLU A 4 -60.65 13.19 -35.91
C GLU A 4 -62.03 12.67 -36.31
N LEU A 5 -63.08 13.44 -36.03
CA LEU A 5 -64.46 13.02 -36.20
C LEU A 5 -65.36 14.20 -36.57
N THR A 6 -66.10 14.07 -37.67
CA THR A 6 -67.05 15.09 -38.12
C THR A 6 -68.46 14.79 -37.60
N LEU A 7 -69.05 15.72 -36.85
CA LEU A 7 -70.43 15.61 -36.33
C LEU A 7 -71.39 16.49 -37.15
N SER A 8 -72.63 16.02 -37.34
CA SER A 8 -73.68 16.78 -38.02
C SER A 8 -74.64 17.41 -37.02
N LEU A 9 -74.85 18.73 -37.14
CA LEU A 9 -75.67 19.55 -36.21
C LEU A 9 -77.16 19.15 -36.10
N LYS A 10 -77.67 18.22 -36.91
CA LYS A 10 -79.10 17.87 -36.93
C LYS A 10 -79.54 16.89 -35.84
N ASN A 11 -78.63 16.13 -35.24
CA ASN A 11 -78.94 15.15 -34.20
C ASN A 11 -78.02 15.33 -32.98
N ASN A 12 -78.57 15.29 -31.77
CA ASN A 12 -77.78 15.03 -30.57
C ASN A 12 -77.28 13.58 -30.64
N GLY A 13 -75.96 13.39 -30.62
CA GLY A 13 -75.35 12.07 -30.71
C GLY A 13 -74.09 11.97 -29.85
N CYS A 14 -74.00 10.92 -29.06
CA CYS A 14 -72.77 10.49 -28.41
C CYS A 14 -72.17 9.36 -29.23
N LEU A 15 -70.86 9.39 -29.49
CA LEU A 15 -70.14 8.34 -30.19
C LEU A 15 -69.09 7.72 -29.26
N PRO A 16 -69.11 6.40 -29.03
CA PRO A 16 -68.11 5.73 -28.20
C PRO A 16 -66.79 5.68 -28.97
N ASN A 17 -65.71 6.17 -28.34
CA ASN A 17 -64.35 6.05 -28.87
C ASN A 17 -63.53 5.14 -27.94
N PRO A 18 -63.47 3.82 -28.19
CA PRO A 18 -62.67 2.92 -27.38
C PRO A 18 -61.19 3.21 -27.56
N PHE A 19 -60.46 3.33 -26.45
CA PHE A 19 -59.01 3.40 -26.43
C PHE A 19 -58.45 2.23 -25.62
N LEU A 20 -57.24 1.80 -25.95
CA LEU A 20 -56.55 0.72 -25.24
C LEU A 20 -55.50 1.33 -24.30
N VAL A 21 -55.52 0.91 -23.04
CA VAL A 21 -54.45 1.20 -22.08
C VAL A 21 -53.48 0.01 -22.10
N GLU A 22 -52.20 0.28 -22.35
CA GLU A 22 -51.18 -0.76 -22.36
C GLU A 22 -50.93 -1.27 -20.93
N CYS A 23 -50.97 -2.59 -20.71
CA CYS A 23 -50.90 -3.18 -19.36
C CYS A 23 -49.54 -3.06 -18.66
N ARG A 24 -48.60 -2.28 -19.20
CA ARG A 24 -47.25 -2.03 -18.64
C ARG A 24 -46.97 -0.55 -18.40
N THR A 25 -47.97 0.26 -18.06
CA THR A 25 -47.70 1.64 -17.65
C THR A 25 -46.83 1.66 -16.39
N LEU A 26 -45.74 2.43 -16.44
CA LEU A 26 -44.87 2.70 -15.27
C LEU A 26 -45.44 3.79 -14.36
N ASP A 27 -46.58 4.36 -14.74
CA ASP A 27 -47.33 5.36 -14.01
C ASP A 27 -48.79 4.89 -13.95
N VAL A 28 -49.26 4.66 -12.73
CA VAL A 28 -50.68 4.36 -12.39
C VAL A 28 -51.17 5.29 -11.28
N VAL A 29 -50.50 6.44 -11.10
CA VAL A 29 -50.80 7.41 -10.05
C VAL A 29 -51.23 8.74 -10.67
N ASN A 30 -50.56 9.16 -11.75
CA ASN A 30 -51.00 10.34 -12.51
C ASN A 30 -52.16 9.98 -13.46
N PRO A 31 -53.15 10.88 -13.63
CA PRO A 31 -54.27 10.65 -14.54
C PRO A 31 -53.84 10.60 -16.01
N ILE A 32 -54.54 9.75 -16.78
CA ILE A 32 -54.50 9.80 -18.25
C ILE A 32 -55.29 11.03 -18.69
N GLY A 33 -54.59 12.05 -19.22
CA GLY A 33 -55.22 13.26 -19.74
C GLY A 33 -55.96 12.98 -21.06
N VAL A 34 -57.30 12.94 -21.04
CA VAL A 34 -58.11 12.94 -22.27
C VAL A 34 -58.46 14.37 -22.62
N GLN A 35 -58.15 14.78 -23.84
CA GLN A 35 -58.49 16.09 -24.38
C GLN A 35 -59.38 15.92 -25.62
N VAL A 36 -60.51 16.61 -25.63
CA VAL A 36 -61.39 16.73 -26.80
C VAL A 36 -61.28 18.16 -27.31
N ALA A 37 -60.66 18.34 -28.47
CA ALA A 37 -60.69 19.58 -29.22
C ALA A 37 -61.74 19.49 -30.33
N PHE A 38 -62.48 20.57 -30.59
CA PHE A 38 -63.46 20.61 -31.67
C PHE A 38 -63.33 21.85 -32.53
N PHE A 39 -63.54 21.65 -33.82
CA PHE A 39 -63.51 22.68 -34.85
C PHE A 39 -64.85 22.69 -35.58
N PHE A 40 -65.31 23.86 -35.96
CA PHE A 40 -66.56 24.02 -36.69
C PHE A 40 -66.29 24.75 -38.00
N ASP A 41 -66.22 23.96 -39.08
CA ASP A 41 -65.90 24.45 -40.43
C ASP A 41 -67.08 25.05 -41.18
N GLY A 42 -68.21 25.28 -40.49
CA GLY A 42 -69.42 25.89 -41.04
C GLY A 42 -70.17 25.02 -42.05
N ILE A 43 -71.46 25.29 -42.23
CA ILE A 43 -72.29 24.66 -43.27
C ILE A 43 -72.69 25.74 -44.27
N LEU A 44 -72.45 25.50 -45.56
CA LEU A 44 -72.92 26.38 -46.63
C LEU A 44 -74.44 26.33 -46.70
N THR A 45 -75.08 27.45 -46.36
CA THR A 45 -76.52 27.65 -46.55
C THR A 45 -76.82 28.06 -47.99
N GLU A 46 -78.06 27.86 -48.45
CA GLU A 46 -78.52 28.25 -49.80
C GLU A 46 -78.30 29.76 -50.09
N SER A 47 -78.24 30.59 -49.04
CA SER A 47 -77.94 32.03 -49.09
C SER A 47 -76.45 32.39 -49.13
N LYS A 48 -75.54 31.41 -49.28
CA LYS A 48 -74.07 31.57 -49.22
C LYS A 48 -73.52 32.11 -47.89
N LEU A 49 -74.33 32.18 -46.84
CA LEU A 49 -73.86 32.53 -45.50
C LEU A 49 -73.25 31.31 -44.82
N LYS A 50 -72.13 31.52 -44.12
CA LYS A 50 -71.40 30.51 -43.36
C LYS A 50 -71.52 30.83 -41.87
N PRO A 51 -72.19 29.98 -41.06
CA PRO A 51 -72.21 30.14 -39.61
C PRO A 51 -70.80 29.97 -39.03
N GLU A 52 -70.48 30.72 -37.98
CA GLU A 52 -69.22 30.64 -37.24
C GLU A 52 -69.50 30.33 -35.76
N LEU A 53 -68.56 29.66 -35.09
CA LEU A 53 -68.60 29.41 -33.66
C LEU A 53 -68.28 30.70 -32.88
N ALA A 54 -69.12 31.08 -31.91
CA ALA A 54 -68.91 32.30 -31.13
C ALA A 54 -67.53 32.34 -30.46
N SER A 55 -66.87 33.50 -30.44
CA SER A 55 -65.50 33.68 -29.97
C SER A 55 -65.27 33.31 -28.50
N SER A 56 -66.31 33.35 -27.67
CA SER A 56 -66.31 32.93 -26.27
C SER A 56 -66.50 31.43 -26.05
N SER A 57 -66.72 30.63 -27.11
CA SER A 57 -66.93 29.19 -27.00
C SER A 57 -65.62 28.46 -26.69
N ALA A 58 -65.57 27.71 -25.58
CA ALA A 58 -64.42 26.89 -25.24
C ALA A 58 -64.24 25.75 -26.26
N ARG A 59 -63.21 25.82 -27.11
CA ARG A 59 -62.95 24.86 -28.20
C ARG A 59 -62.28 23.55 -27.76
N THR A 60 -61.97 23.43 -26.48
CA THR A 60 -61.23 22.31 -25.90
C THR A 60 -61.80 21.97 -24.52
N ILE A 61 -62.02 20.68 -24.27
CA ILE A 61 -62.48 20.13 -23.00
C ILE A 61 -61.46 19.08 -22.54
N ASN A 62 -61.05 19.15 -21.28
CA ASN A 62 -60.15 18.17 -20.66
C ASN A 62 -60.92 17.30 -19.66
N HIS A 63 -60.77 15.99 -19.76
CA HIS A 63 -61.27 15.01 -18.80
C HIS A 63 -60.13 14.07 -18.40
N PRO A 64 -59.51 14.26 -17.23
CA PRO A 64 -58.55 13.29 -16.70
C PRO A 64 -59.27 11.98 -16.35
N LEU A 65 -58.67 10.85 -16.71
CA LEU A 65 -59.06 9.53 -16.23
C LEU A 65 -58.05 9.08 -15.18
N ASN A 66 -58.49 9.03 -13.92
CA ASN A 66 -57.69 8.50 -12.83
C ASN A 66 -57.59 6.98 -12.92
N PHE A 67 -56.48 6.42 -12.43
CA PHE A 67 -56.43 4.99 -12.11
C PHE A 67 -57.20 4.73 -10.81
N GLU A 68 -57.71 3.51 -10.67
CA GLU A 68 -58.33 3.04 -9.43
C GLU A 68 -57.23 2.75 -8.39
N ILE A 69 -57.34 3.39 -7.23
CA ILE A 69 -56.42 3.27 -6.09
C ILE A 69 -57.24 2.68 -4.95
N ASP A 70 -56.85 1.49 -4.48
CA ASP A 70 -57.57 0.76 -3.43
C ASP A 70 -56.96 1.09 -2.06
N CYS A 71 -57.47 2.17 -1.46
CA CYS A 71 -57.17 2.59 -0.10
C CYS A 71 -58.23 2.06 0.90
N GLY A 72 -58.87 0.92 0.61
CA GLY A 72 -59.92 0.38 1.47
C GLY A 72 -61.13 1.32 1.67
N ALA A 73 -61.76 1.21 2.84
CA ALA A 73 -63.08 1.78 3.09
C ALA A 73 -63.09 3.24 3.59
N ASP A 74 -61.97 3.76 4.11
CA ASP A 74 -61.85 5.16 4.51
C ASP A 74 -61.32 6.07 3.38
N GLY A 75 -60.75 5.47 2.34
CA GLY A 75 -60.23 6.17 1.16
C GLY A 75 -58.92 6.89 1.40
N VAL A 76 -58.14 6.54 2.45
CA VAL A 76 -56.89 7.24 2.82
C VAL A 76 -55.72 6.27 2.88
N CYS A 77 -55.01 6.17 1.76
CA CYS A 77 -53.91 5.21 1.60
C CYS A 77 -52.81 5.44 2.64
N THR A 78 -52.64 4.47 3.54
CA THR A 78 -51.69 4.50 4.66
C THR A 78 -50.74 3.30 4.59
N ASP A 79 -49.55 3.51 4.02
CA ASP A 79 -48.51 2.47 3.96
C ASP A 79 -47.75 2.34 5.30
N ASP A 80 -47.01 1.24 5.50
CA ASP A 80 -46.10 1.10 6.63
C ASP A 80 -44.71 0.64 6.17
N ILE A 81 -43.90 1.61 5.74
CA ILE A 81 -42.59 1.35 5.16
C ILE A 81 -41.52 1.20 6.25
N HIS A 82 -40.90 0.03 6.32
CA HIS A 82 -39.68 -0.20 7.09
C HIS A 82 -38.44 -0.23 6.20
N LEU A 83 -37.63 0.83 6.25
CA LEU A 83 -36.31 0.91 5.65
C LEU A 83 -35.26 0.31 6.59
N SER A 84 -34.45 -0.62 6.08
CA SER A 84 -33.24 -1.09 6.74
C SER A 84 -32.06 -1.03 5.76
N VAL A 85 -30.99 -0.36 6.17
CA VAL A 85 -29.78 -0.16 5.36
C VAL A 85 -28.54 -0.48 6.19
N ASN A 86 -27.56 -1.16 5.61
CA ASN A 86 -26.26 -1.46 6.21
C ASN A 86 -25.17 -1.49 5.13
N PHE A 87 -23.92 -1.20 5.49
CA PHE A 87 -22.78 -1.44 4.60
C PHE A 87 -22.46 -2.95 4.51
N SER A 88 -21.98 -3.39 3.34
CA SER A 88 -21.51 -4.77 3.11
C SER A 88 -20.14 -5.06 3.76
N GLY A 89 -19.44 -4.03 4.25
CA GLY A 89 -18.15 -4.13 4.92
C GLY A 89 -18.12 -3.28 6.21
N SER A 90 -17.11 -3.52 7.06
CA SER A 90 -16.99 -2.87 8.37
C SER A 90 -16.08 -1.64 8.39
N ILE A 91 -15.26 -1.44 7.34
CA ILE A 91 -14.27 -0.36 7.24
C ILE A 91 -13.98 -0.07 5.77
N ILE A 92 -13.72 1.20 5.43
CA ILE A 92 -13.21 1.61 4.12
C ILE A 92 -11.69 1.77 4.22
N GLU A 93 -10.93 0.98 3.47
CA GLU A 93 -9.47 1.11 3.37
C GLU A 93 -9.12 1.89 2.10
N VAL A 94 -9.04 3.22 2.19
CA VAL A 94 -8.82 4.12 1.04
C VAL A 94 -7.47 3.80 0.37
N GLY A 95 -7.53 3.48 -0.92
CA GLY A 95 -6.37 3.03 -1.71
C GLY A 95 -6.07 1.53 -1.62
N ILE A 96 -6.99 0.73 -1.04
CA ILE A 96 -7.04 -0.75 -1.14
C ILE A 96 -8.45 -1.17 -1.57
N THR A 97 -9.47 -0.70 -0.86
CA THR A 97 -10.88 -0.92 -1.16
C THR A 97 -11.27 -0.11 -2.39
N GLN A 98 -11.71 -0.76 -3.46
CA GLN A 98 -12.12 -0.12 -4.71
C GLN A 98 -13.61 0.22 -4.73
N GLU A 99 -14.45 -0.61 -4.10
CA GLU A 99 -15.90 -0.44 -4.04
C GLU A 99 -16.44 -0.83 -2.66
N ILE A 100 -17.54 -0.19 -2.24
CA ILE A 100 -18.30 -0.50 -1.03
C ILE A 100 -19.78 -0.65 -1.38
N GLY A 101 -20.38 -1.75 -0.93
CA GLY A 101 -21.81 -2.01 -1.11
C GLY A 101 -22.64 -1.45 0.04
N VAL A 102 -23.80 -0.89 -0.29
CA VAL A 102 -24.86 -0.56 0.65
C VAL A 102 -26.03 -1.51 0.40
N VAL A 103 -26.28 -2.40 1.36
CA VAL A 103 -27.42 -3.32 1.34
C VAL A 103 -28.64 -2.55 1.81
N VAL A 104 -29.66 -2.48 0.94
CA VAL A 104 -30.94 -1.83 1.20
C VAL A 104 -32.04 -2.89 1.26
N THR A 105 -32.88 -2.79 2.27
CA THR A 105 -34.11 -3.58 2.44
C THR A 105 -35.26 -2.62 2.68
N VAL A 106 -36.33 -2.78 1.90
CA VAL A 106 -37.58 -2.05 2.05
C VAL A 106 -38.70 -3.08 2.19
N GLU A 107 -39.49 -2.96 3.23
CA GLU A 107 -40.61 -3.85 3.53
C GLU A 107 -41.84 -2.98 3.80
N ASN A 108 -42.97 -3.29 3.18
CA ASN A 108 -44.24 -2.60 3.43
C ASN A 108 -45.15 -3.52 4.25
N ARG A 109 -45.66 -3.03 5.39
CA ARG A 109 -46.55 -3.78 6.30
C ARG A 109 -47.96 -3.21 6.41
N GLY A 110 -48.22 -2.08 5.75
CA GLY A 110 -49.51 -1.41 5.72
C GLY A 110 -50.25 -1.71 4.42
N GLU A 111 -50.98 -0.73 3.93
CA GLU A 111 -51.63 -0.76 2.62
C GLU A 111 -50.63 -0.60 1.47
N ASP A 112 -51.08 -0.77 0.22
CA ASP A 112 -50.22 -0.65 -0.97
C ASP A 112 -49.51 0.72 -1.04
N SER A 113 -48.19 0.70 -1.27
CA SER A 113 -47.33 1.89 -1.29
C SER A 113 -47.00 2.30 -2.74
N TYR A 114 -47.47 3.48 -3.13
CA TYR A 114 -47.44 3.98 -4.51
C TYR A 114 -46.19 4.80 -4.80
N ASN A 115 -45.50 4.51 -5.91
CA ASN A 115 -44.24 5.13 -6.33
C ASN A 115 -43.17 5.20 -5.21
N THR A 116 -43.06 4.09 -4.45
CA THR A 116 -42.06 3.92 -3.39
C THR A 116 -40.65 4.15 -3.93
N ARG A 117 -39.88 5.03 -3.28
CA ARG A 117 -38.52 5.41 -3.67
C ARG A 117 -37.61 5.51 -2.45
N VAL A 118 -36.35 5.10 -2.62
CA VAL A 118 -35.29 5.27 -1.61
C VAL A 118 -34.24 6.23 -2.14
N SER A 119 -33.93 7.25 -1.36
CA SER A 119 -32.86 8.22 -1.56
C SER A 119 -31.67 7.85 -0.70
N LEU A 120 -30.51 7.57 -1.32
CA LEU A 120 -29.23 7.40 -0.65
C LEU A 120 -28.36 8.63 -0.91
N ARG A 121 -28.09 9.44 0.12
CA ARG A 121 -27.14 10.57 0.07
C ARG A 121 -25.77 10.14 0.57
N TYR A 122 -24.72 10.47 -0.18
CA TYR A 122 -23.33 10.09 0.10
C TYR A 122 -22.35 11.26 -0.09
N PRO A 123 -21.21 11.27 0.63
CA PRO A 123 -20.24 12.34 0.53
C PRO A 123 -19.39 12.24 -0.75
N PRO A 124 -18.75 13.34 -1.18
CA PRO A 124 -17.76 13.34 -2.25
C PRO A 124 -16.67 12.29 -2.01
N GLY A 125 -16.24 11.62 -3.09
CA GLY A 125 -15.25 10.53 -3.06
C GLY A 125 -15.86 9.13 -3.18
N LEU A 126 -17.17 8.99 -2.91
CA LEU A 126 -17.98 7.86 -3.37
C LEU A 126 -18.65 8.21 -4.71
N SER A 127 -18.92 7.18 -5.52
CA SER A 127 -19.55 7.32 -6.84
C SER A 127 -20.42 6.12 -7.15
N TYR A 128 -21.66 6.30 -7.61
CA TYR A 128 -22.52 5.17 -7.98
C TYR A 128 -21.89 4.34 -9.11
N ARG A 129 -21.84 3.01 -8.94
CA ARG A 129 -21.31 2.07 -9.94
C ARG A 129 -22.39 1.19 -10.56
N THR A 130 -23.11 0.44 -9.73
CA THR A 130 -24.07 -0.56 -10.19
C THR A 130 -25.09 -0.93 -9.12
N LEU A 131 -26.17 -1.55 -9.55
CA LEU A 131 -27.26 -2.06 -8.73
C LEU A 131 -27.32 -3.59 -8.86
N ALA A 132 -27.31 -4.28 -7.72
CA ALA A 132 -27.51 -5.73 -7.64
C ALA A 132 -28.78 -6.06 -6.86
N THR A 133 -29.90 -6.19 -7.57
CA THR A 133 -31.20 -6.56 -7.00
C THR A 133 -31.22 -8.04 -6.58
N LYS A 134 -31.74 -8.32 -5.38
CA LYS A 134 -31.89 -9.68 -4.83
C LYS A 134 -33.35 -10.11 -4.72
N GLN A 135 -34.25 -9.18 -4.40
CA GLN A 135 -35.69 -9.39 -4.31
C GLN A 135 -36.42 -8.09 -4.72
N GLY A 136 -37.55 -8.23 -5.42
CA GLY A 136 -38.30 -7.11 -5.99
C GLY A 136 -37.76 -6.63 -7.34
N ARG A 137 -38.42 -5.60 -7.91
CA ARG A 137 -37.98 -4.85 -9.09
C ARG A 137 -37.45 -3.51 -8.61
N VAL A 138 -36.21 -3.17 -8.93
CA VAL A 138 -35.57 -1.93 -8.46
C VAL A 138 -34.80 -1.31 -9.62
N GLU A 139 -34.97 0.00 -9.78
CA GLU A 139 -34.27 0.81 -10.79
C GLU A 139 -33.68 2.04 -10.09
N CYS A 140 -32.37 2.27 -10.23
CA CYS A 140 -31.68 3.38 -9.58
C CYS A 140 -31.09 4.35 -10.60
N SER A 141 -31.15 5.65 -10.30
CA SER A 141 -30.51 6.74 -11.05
C SER A 141 -29.73 7.65 -10.09
N VAL A 142 -28.78 8.41 -10.63
CA VAL A 142 -28.05 9.44 -9.88
C VAL A 142 -28.71 10.79 -10.13
N THR A 143 -28.99 11.52 -9.06
CA THR A 143 -29.52 12.88 -9.08
C THR A 143 -28.50 13.80 -8.41
N VAL A 144 -28.12 14.87 -9.12
CA VAL A 144 -27.27 15.94 -8.56
C VAL A 144 -28.19 17.04 -8.04
N ASP A 145 -28.05 17.42 -6.76
CA ASP A 145 -28.75 18.59 -6.20
C ASP A 145 -28.03 19.86 -6.69
N SER A 146 -28.38 20.30 -7.91
CA SER A 146 -27.69 21.31 -8.75
C SER A 146 -27.62 22.76 -8.21
N THR A 147 -27.85 22.98 -6.92
CA THR A 147 -27.94 24.33 -6.31
C THR A 147 -26.75 24.71 -5.42
N ALA A 148 -25.79 23.81 -5.21
CA ALA A 148 -24.52 24.11 -4.55
C ALA A 148 -23.38 23.22 -5.06
N GLU A 149 -22.21 23.81 -5.32
CA GLU A 149 -20.99 23.12 -5.80
C GLU A 149 -20.37 22.14 -4.78
N ALA A 150 -21.03 21.93 -3.64
CA ALA A 150 -20.61 21.04 -2.56
C ALA A 150 -21.78 20.25 -1.95
N SER A 151 -22.91 20.10 -2.68
CA SER A 151 -24.02 19.25 -2.22
C SER A 151 -23.62 17.76 -2.24
N PRO A 152 -24.06 16.94 -1.26
CA PRO A 152 -23.87 15.50 -1.32
C PRO A 152 -24.61 14.92 -2.54
N GLU A 153 -23.91 14.10 -3.34
CA GLU A 153 -24.56 13.36 -4.41
C GLU A 153 -25.61 12.40 -3.84
N LYS A 154 -26.61 12.09 -4.68
CA LYS A 154 -27.76 11.29 -4.27
C LYS A 154 -28.09 10.23 -5.33
N THR A 155 -28.25 8.99 -4.89
CA THR A 155 -28.86 7.92 -5.70
C THR A 155 -30.34 7.83 -5.34
N GLU A 156 -31.23 7.93 -6.31
CA GLU A 156 -32.64 7.58 -6.14
C GLU A 156 -32.91 6.20 -6.72
N CYS A 157 -33.58 5.34 -5.94
CA CYS A 157 -33.95 3.99 -6.32
C CYS A 157 -35.47 3.83 -6.25
N SER A 158 -36.14 3.62 -7.38
CA SER A 158 -37.56 3.27 -7.45
C SER A 158 -37.74 1.80 -7.07
N VAL A 159 -38.68 1.50 -6.16
CA VAL A 159 -38.89 0.16 -5.59
C VAL A 159 -40.27 -0.37 -5.98
N ASN A 160 -40.29 -1.57 -6.60
CA ASN A 160 -41.46 -2.26 -7.14
C ASN A 160 -42.39 -1.41 -8.03
N ARG A 161 -41.87 -0.34 -8.65
CA ARG A 161 -42.65 0.65 -9.41
C ARG A 161 -43.67 -0.02 -10.36
N PRO A 162 -44.95 0.40 -10.34
CA PRO A 162 -45.49 1.54 -9.60
C PRO A 162 -45.97 1.27 -8.17
N ILE A 163 -46.10 0.02 -7.71
CA ILE A 163 -46.71 -0.32 -6.41
C ILE A 163 -45.86 -1.34 -5.65
N LEU A 164 -45.48 -1.01 -4.42
CA LEU A 164 -44.94 -1.95 -3.44
C LEU A 164 -46.11 -2.43 -2.55
N ARG A 165 -46.57 -3.66 -2.75
CA ARG A 165 -47.83 -4.13 -2.16
C ARG A 165 -47.76 -4.30 -0.64
N ALA A 166 -48.92 -4.37 -0.01
CA ALA A 166 -49.08 -4.83 1.37
C ALA A 166 -48.35 -6.18 1.59
N GLY A 167 -47.40 -6.21 2.52
CA GLY A 167 -46.58 -7.39 2.82
C GLY A 167 -45.40 -7.64 1.88
N ASP A 168 -45.23 -6.87 0.79
CA ASP A 168 -44.10 -7.03 -0.12
C ASP A 168 -42.78 -6.57 0.50
N LYS A 169 -41.69 -7.17 0.01
CA LYS A 169 -40.32 -6.85 0.40
C LYS A 169 -39.41 -6.78 -0.82
N ALA A 170 -38.58 -5.74 -0.85
CA ALA A 170 -37.48 -5.58 -1.80
C ALA A 170 -36.13 -5.59 -1.08
N VAL A 171 -35.14 -6.23 -1.67
CA VAL A 171 -33.77 -6.31 -1.15
C VAL A 171 -32.81 -6.10 -2.33
N PHE A 172 -31.89 -5.15 -2.21
CA PHE A 172 -30.94 -4.81 -3.25
C PHE A 172 -29.63 -4.28 -2.66
N VAL A 173 -28.57 -4.28 -3.45
CA VAL A 173 -27.26 -3.72 -3.06
C VAL A 173 -26.88 -2.65 -4.07
N VAL A 174 -26.65 -1.43 -3.59
CA VAL A 174 -26.09 -0.34 -4.39
C VAL A 174 -24.57 -0.35 -4.17
N GLN A 175 -23.80 -0.47 -5.25
CA GLN A 175 -22.34 -0.45 -5.19
C GLN A 175 -21.82 0.97 -5.45
N TYR A 176 -20.95 1.44 -4.56
CA TYR A 176 -20.27 2.72 -4.68
C TYR A 176 -18.78 2.52 -4.88
N GLY A 177 -18.24 3.07 -5.97
CA GLY A 177 -16.80 3.13 -6.22
C GLY A 177 -16.14 4.21 -5.37
N ILE A 178 -15.00 3.88 -4.78
CA ILE A 178 -14.20 4.76 -3.93
C ILE A 178 -13.07 5.37 -4.78
N VAL A 179 -12.97 6.70 -4.77
CA VAL A 179 -11.84 7.41 -5.39
C VAL A 179 -10.60 7.28 -4.49
N GLY A 180 -9.50 6.73 -5.03
CA GLY A 180 -8.37 6.20 -4.24
C GLY A 180 -7.56 7.23 -3.43
N ASP A 181 -7.71 8.51 -3.75
CA ASP A 181 -7.11 9.67 -3.09
C ASP A 181 -8.12 10.56 -2.35
N SER A 182 -9.37 10.09 -2.15
CA SER A 182 -10.35 10.76 -1.29
C SER A 182 -9.85 10.98 0.14
N ASP A 183 -10.25 12.10 0.74
CA ASP A 183 -10.13 12.36 2.18
C ASP A 183 -11.53 12.37 2.81
N PHE A 184 -11.91 11.24 3.38
CA PHE A 184 -13.15 11.08 4.14
C PHE A 184 -12.97 11.36 5.64
N ARG A 185 -11.81 11.88 6.07
CA ARG A 185 -11.40 11.92 7.48
C ARG A 185 -11.49 10.52 8.12
N ASP A 186 -12.12 10.38 9.27
CA ASP A 186 -12.09 9.13 10.05
C ASP A 186 -13.36 8.25 9.86
N ILE A 187 -14.46 8.84 9.40
CA ILE A 187 -15.78 8.18 9.24
C ILE A 187 -16.48 8.71 7.98
N VAL A 188 -17.00 7.79 7.16
CA VAL A 188 -17.98 8.11 6.11
C VAL A 188 -19.39 7.97 6.68
N THR A 189 -20.18 9.03 6.59
CA THR A 189 -21.61 9.05 6.94
C THR A 189 -22.46 9.06 5.67
N MET A 190 -23.45 8.18 5.58
CA MET A 190 -24.48 8.16 4.53
C MET A 190 -25.88 8.29 5.15
N GLN A 191 -26.80 8.91 4.42
CA GLN A 191 -28.21 9.03 4.84
C GLN A 191 -29.12 8.33 3.85
N ALA A 192 -29.93 7.39 4.34
CA ALA A 192 -31.00 6.76 3.57
C ALA A 192 -32.36 7.30 4.01
N GLN A 193 -33.22 7.62 3.04
CA GLN A 193 -34.60 8.06 3.28
C GLN A 193 -35.54 7.37 2.28
N ALA A 194 -36.66 6.84 2.75
CA ALA A 194 -37.73 6.27 1.95
C ALA A 194 -38.90 7.25 1.84
N PHE A 195 -39.57 7.25 0.70
CA PHE A 195 -40.75 8.06 0.41
C PHE A 195 -41.73 7.25 -0.44
N SER A 196 -43.02 7.57 -0.37
CA SER A 196 -44.03 7.14 -1.33
C SER A 196 -44.82 8.36 -1.84
N ASN A 197 -45.92 8.11 -2.56
CA ASN A 197 -46.92 9.10 -2.93
C ASN A 197 -48.24 8.92 -2.16
N ASN A 198 -48.25 8.09 -1.11
CA ASN A 198 -49.41 7.87 -0.26
C ASN A 198 -49.73 9.14 0.56
N ASP A 199 -50.99 9.29 1.00
CA ASP A 199 -51.41 10.43 1.81
C ASP A 199 -50.72 10.47 3.18
N LYS A 200 -50.46 9.28 3.74
CA LYS A 200 -49.88 9.09 5.08
C LYS A 200 -48.98 7.86 5.12
N HIS A 201 -48.02 7.93 6.04
CA HIS A 201 -47.27 6.78 6.54
C HIS A 201 -47.81 6.40 7.92
N ALA A 202 -47.81 5.11 8.25
CA ALA A 202 -48.14 4.63 9.58
C ALA A 202 -47.16 5.15 10.64
N THR A 203 -47.60 5.30 11.89
CA THR A 203 -46.74 5.77 12.98
C THR A 203 -45.61 4.80 13.34
N GLY A 204 -45.67 3.56 12.88
CA GLY A 204 -44.61 2.54 13.03
C GLY A 204 -43.51 2.60 11.96
N SER A 205 -43.68 3.41 10.90
CA SER A 205 -42.80 3.38 9.74
C SER A 205 -41.38 3.86 10.05
N HIS A 206 -40.40 3.13 9.53
CA HIS A 206 -38.98 3.49 9.64
C HIS A 206 -38.53 4.10 8.31
N LEU A 207 -38.79 5.40 8.13
CA LEU A 207 -38.57 6.08 6.84
C LEU A 207 -37.14 6.58 6.63
N SER A 208 -36.31 6.67 7.67
CA SER A 208 -34.93 7.15 7.53
C SER A 208 -33.95 6.40 8.43
N LYS A 209 -32.69 6.31 7.97
CA LYS A 209 -31.58 5.73 8.72
C LYS A 209 -30.25 6.33 8.26
N THR A 210 -29.42 6.73 9.21
CA THR A 210 -28.02 7.10 8.99
C THR A 210 -27.14 5.86 9.10
N LEU A 211 -26.12 5.77 8.25
CA LEU A 211 -25.06 4.77 8.33
C LEU A 211 -23.73 5.46 8.52
N ASP A 212 -22.90 4.93 9.41
CA ASP A 212 -21.51 5.33 9.58
C ASP A 212 -20.58 4.14 9.31
N ILE A 213 -19.45 4.38 8.66
CA ILE A 213 -18.39 3.38 8.46
C ILE A 213 -17.02 4.02 8.70
N ALA A 214 -16.18 3.34 9.48
CA ALA A 214 -14.83 3.81 9.79
C ALA A 214 -13.94 3.81 8.56
N VAL A 215 -12.93 4.68 8.54
CA VAL A 215 -12.01 4.86 7.43
C VAL A 215 -10.56 4.65 7.88
N LYS A 216 -9.78 3.95 7.05
CA LYS A 216 -8.31 3.91 7.14
C LYS A 216 -7.69 4.22 5.79
N TYR A 217 -6.47 4.73 5.81
CA TYR A 217 -5.74 5.15 4.62
C TYR A 217 -4.54 4.25 4.34
N SER A 218 -4.43 3.76 3.10
CA SER A 218 -3.29 2.94 2.70
C SER A 218 -2.00 3.76 2.64
N ILE A 219 -0.92 3.23 3.21
CA ILE A 219 0.41 3.83 3.18
C ILE A 219 1.43 2.85 2.61
N TYR A 220 2.39 3.39 1.86
CA TYR A 220 3.48 2.63 1.30
C TYR A 220 4.75 3.47 1.40
N VAL A 221 5.69 2.96 2.21
CA VAL A 221 6.94 3.62 2.55
C VAL A 221 8.05 2.59 2.40
N ILE A 222 9.07 2.92 1.62
CA ILE A 222 10.17 2.03 1.27
C ILE A 222 11.37 2.35 2.16
N LEU A 223 11.94 1.34 2.82
CA LEU A 223 13.19 1.43 3.58
C LEU A 223 14.26 0.66 2.82
N LYS A 224 15.35 1.31 2.42
CA LYS A 224 16.47 0.65 1.71
C LYS A 224 17.83 1.18 2.14
N ARG A 225 18.85 0.33 2.00
CA ARG A 225 20.26 0.73 2.05
C ARG A 225 20.54 1.75 0.94
N PHE A 226 21.30 2.80 1.26
CA PHE A 226 21.74 3.79 0.28
C PHE A 226 23.27 3.71 0.02
N GLU A 227 23.72 4.34 -1.05
CA GLU A 227 25.14 4.47 -1.44
C GLU A 227 25.99 5.08 -0.32
N GLY A 228 27.29 4.76 -0.30
CA GLY A 228 28.22 5.17 0.76
C GLY A 228 28.22 4.25 2.00
N THR A 229 27.29 3.30 2.09
CA THR A 229 27.21 2.36 3.22
C THR A 229 28.37 1.36 3.22
N SER A 230 29.17 1.32 4.29
CA SER A 230 30.26 0.37 4.55
C SER A 230 29.81 -1.08 4.39
N SER A 231 30.30 -1.76 3.35
CA SER A 231 30.05 -3.18 3.09
C SER A 231 30.95 -4.10 3.90
N TYR A 232 32.20 -3.70 4.16
CA TYR A 232 33.24 -4.56 4.69
C TYR A 232 34.22 -3.79 5.58
N ILE A 233 34.63 -4.38 6.70
CA ILE A 233 35.79 -4.01 7.51
C ILE A 233 36.51 -5.27 7.98
N ASN A 234 37.76 -5.14 8.44
CA ASN A 234 38.55 -6.28 8.90
C ASN A 234 39.39 -5.99 10.15
N PHE A 235 39.70 -7.07 10.88
CA PHE A 235 40.54 -7.06 12.07
C PHE A 235 41.46 -8.29 12.12
N THR A 236 42.73 -8.09 12.47
CA THR A 236 43.64 -9.18 12.83
C THR A 236 43.21 -9.81 14.17
N ALA A 237 43.08 -11.13 14.19
CA ALA A 237 42.76 -11.91 15.38
C ALA A 237 43.81 -11.71 16.48
N GLY A 238 43.36 -11.58 17.73
CA GLY A 238 44.23 -11.34 18.88
C GLY A 238 44.61 -9.87 19.13
N ASN A 239 44.25 -8.93 18.25
CA ASN A 239 44.44 -7.50 18.48
C ASN A 239 43.11 -6.80 18.81
N TYR A 240 42.83 -6.65 20.11
CA TYR A 240 41.55 -6.19 20.65
C TYR A 240 41.44 -4.66 20.86
N HIS A 241 42.44 -3.89 20.42
CA HIS A 241 42.47 -2.42 20.55
C HIS A 241 42.30 -1.69 19.21
N LEU A 242 42.04 -2.42 18.12
CA LEU A 242 41.82 -1.86 16.80
C LEU A 242 40.44 -1.19 16.70
N GLN A 243 40.37 -0.19 15.82
CA GLN A 243 39.15 0.52 15.49
C GLN A 243 39.08 0.74 13.98
N LYS A 244 37.89 0.63 13.39
CA LYS A 244 37.64 0.88 11.96
C LYS A 244 36.39 1.75 11.81
N PRO A 245 36.41 2.80 10.96
CA PRO A 245 35.22 3.61 10.71
C PRO A 245 34.19 2.80 9.92
N VAL A 246 32.93 2.85 10.37
CA VAL A 246 31.76 2.26 9.72
C VAL A 246 30.69 3.34 9.59
N THR A 247 30.09 3.43 8.40
CA THR A 247 28.95 4.29 8.12
C THR A 247 27.86 3.48 7.43
N ASN A 248 26.66 3.48 7.99
CA ASN A 248 25.47 2.85 7.44
C ASN A 248 24.46 3.93 7.03
N HIS A 249 24.03 3.92 5.77
CA HIS A 249 23.03 4.85 5.24
C HIS A 249 21.70 4.16 4.96
N LEU A 250 20.64 4.68 5.58
CA LEU A 250 19.25 4.29 5.36
C LEU A 250 18.53 5.40 4.57
N GLU A 251 17.94 5.06 3.42
CA GLU A 251 16.99 5.93 2.72
C GLU A 251 15.56 5.44 2.97
N VAL A 252 14.69 6.37 3.34
CA VAL A 252 13.27 6.16 3.60
C VAL A 252 12.48 7.00 2.61
N THR A 253 11.60 6.39 1.82
CA THR A 253 10.84 7.08 0.75
C THR A 253 9.34 6.85 0.92
N ASN A 254 8.56 7.92 1.06
CA ASN A 254 7.10 7.85 1.07
C ASN A 254 6.55 7.87 -0.37
N ARG A 255 5.63 6.97 -0.73
CA ARG A 255 5.13 6.82 -2.11
C ARG A 255 3.66 7.17 -2.33
N LEU A 256 2.80 7.13 -1.29
CA LEU A 256 1.34 7.21 -1.49
C LEU A 256 0.71 8.54 -1.06
N ARG A 257 0.85 8.93 0.21
CA ARG A 257 0.14 10.08 0.79
C ARG A 257 0.88 10.64 1.99
N ASP A 258 0.57 11.87 2.35
CA ASP A 258 1.18 12.57 3.47
C ASP A 258 0.86 11.88 4.82
N LEU A 259 1.89 11.66 5.63
CA LEU A 259 1.74 11.08 6.98
C LEU A 259 2.84 11.54 7.94
N ASN A 260 2.50 11.52 9.23
CA ASN A 260 3.50 11.44 10.30
C ASN A 260 3.90 9.98 10.49
N LEU A 261 5.19 9.71 10.51
CA LEU A 261 5.75 8.39 10.84
C LEU A 261 6.98 8.53 11.73
N THR A 262 7.32 7.44 12.42
CA THR A 262 8.58 7.30 13.15
C THR A 262 9.37 6.15 12.54
N VAL A 263 10.56 6.45 12.03
CA VAL A 263 11.52 5.40 11.65
C VAL A 263 12.20 4.93 12.92
N ILE A 264 12.09 3.63 13.21
CA ILE A 264 12.80 3.01 14.34
C ILE A 264 14.04 2.33 13.78
N ILE A 265 15.21 2.66 14.33
CA ILE A 265 16.50 2.08 13.95
C ILE A 265 17.10 1.42 15.19
N HIS A 266 17.39 0.13 15.11
CA HIS A 266 18.07 -0.62 16.18
C HIS A 266 19.52 -0.90 15.79
N VAL A 267 20.45 -0.41 16.60
CA VAL A 267 21.90 -0.55 16.38
C VAL A 267 22.48 -1.45 17.46
N PRO A 268 23.11 -2.60 17.14
CA PRO A 268 23.84 -3.41 18.11
C PRO A 268 25.07 -2.65 18.59
N VAL A 269 25.13 -2.35 19.89
CA VAL A 269 26.18 -1.54 20.50
C VAL A 269 27.11 -2.29 21.42
N LYS A 270 26.69 -3.43 21.97
CA LYS A 270 27.47 -4.16 22.98
C LYS A 270 27.22 -5.65 22.92
N LEU A 271 28.29 -6.45 22.95
CA LEU A 271 28.23 -7.90 23.05
C LEU A 271 28.77 -8.30 24.43
N GLN A 272 27.89 -8.83 25.28
CA GLN A 272 28.15 -9.01 26.72
C GLN A 272 28.62 -7.69 27.39
N ASP A 273 29.84 -7.65 27.89
CA ASP A 273 30.49 -6.51 28.55
C ASP A 273 31.26 -5.60 27.58
N LYS A 274 31.57 -6.05 26.35
CA LYS A 274 32.42 -5.34 25.38
C LYS A 274 31.60 -4.53 24.37
N ASN A 275 31.98 -3.26 24.18
CA ASN A 275 31.34 -2.39 23.20
C ASN A 275 31.71 -2.79 21.76
N ILE A 276 30.72 -2.82 20.88
CA ILE A 276 30.86 -2.99 19.44
C ILE A 276 31.34 -1.69 18.80
N TRP A 277 30.72 -0.56 19.18
CA TRP A 277 31.12 0.78 18.76
C TRP A 277 31.93 1.45 19.86
N THR A 278 33.08 2.07 19.53
CA THR A 278 34.02 2.62 20.53
C THR A 278 33.34 3.50 21.56
N ASN A 279 32.48 4.42 21.11
CA ASN A 279 31.68 5.31 21.95
C ASN A 279 30.19 5.04 21.73
N ALA A 280 29.73 3.85 22.14
CA ALA A 280 28.31 3.48 22.09
C ALA A 280 27.40 4.58 22.67
N ASP A 281 27.80 5.21 23.78
CA ASP A 281 26.96 6.22 24.45
C ASP A 281 26.89 7.57 23.74
N SER A 282 27.88 7.91 22.93
CA SER A 282 27.86 9.12 22.10
C SER A 282 27.32 8.87 20.69
N LEU A 283 26.81 7.67 20.39
CA LEU A 283 26.24 7.36 19.08
C LEU A 283 24.96 8.18 18.91
N HIS A 284 24.97 9.08 17.92
CA HIS A 284 23.86 9.95 17.60
C HIS A 284 23.52 9.88 16.11
N ILE A 285 22.24 9.74 15.80
CA ILE A 285 21.71 9.81 14.44
C ILE A 285 20.99 11.16 14.30
N LYS A 286 21.43 11.99 13.37
CA LYS A 286 20.86 13.34 13.14
C LYS A 286 19.36 13.25 12.85
N GLY A 287 18.57 13.99 13.64
CA GLY A 287 17.11 14.00 13.52
C GLY A 287 16.39 12.84 14.22
N CYS A 288 17.10 12.08 15.06
CA CYS A 288 16.53 10.99 15.86
C CYS A 288 16.79 11.22 17.35
N THR A 289 15.86 10.71 18.18
CA THR A 289 16.01 10.63 19.63
C THR A 289 16.53 9.23 20.02
N ARG A 290 17.39 9.12 21.03
CA ARG A 290 17.78 7.82 21.61
C ARG A 290 16.61 7.32 22.45
N GLY A 291 16.13 6.13 22.12
CA GLY A 291 15.06 5.41 22.81
C GLY A 291 15.61 4.49 23.89
N GLN A 292 14.96 3.34 24.06
CA GLN A 292 15.30 2.35 25.08
C GLN A 292 16.50 1.48 24.65
N GLU A 293 17.13 0.85 25.64
CA GLU A 293 18.10 -0.22 25.41
C GLU A 293 17.38 -1.57 25.33
N LEU A 294 17.64 -2.31 24.27
CA LEU A 294 17.07 -3.64 24.03
C LEU A 294 18.08 -4.70 24.45
N ASN A 295 17.74 -5.43 25.50
CA ASN A 295 18.52 -6.56 25.98
C ASN A 295 18.45 -7.75 24.99
N PRO A 296 19.55 -8.50 24.81
CA PRO A 296 19.56 -9.66 23.92
C PRO A 296 18.65 -10.76 24.45
N VAL A 297 17.96 -11.44 23.54
CA VAL A 297 17.08 -12.58 23.84
C VAL A 297 17.89 -13.86 24.07
N THR A 298 19.00 -14.02 23.34
CA THR A 298 19.88 -15.19 23.42
C THR A 298 21.06 -14.90 24.34
N THR A 299 21.17 -15.65 25.42
CA THR A 299 22.27 -15.51 26.40
C THR A 299 23.39 -16.53 26.21
N ASP A 300 23.13 -17.71 25.62
CA ASP A 300 24.18 -18.69 25.29
C ASP A 300 24.91 -18.34 23.99
N LEU A 301 25.86 -17.42 24.12
CA LEU A 301 26.76 -17.08 23.02
C LEU A 301 27.75 -18.21 22.68
N LYS A 302 28.08 -19.10 23.63
CA LYS A 302 29.01 -20.21 23.37
C LYS A 302 28.41 -21.19 22.37
N GLN A 303 27.13 -21.54 22.51
CA GLN A 303 26.43 -22.35 21.54
C GLN A 303 26.18 -21.58 20.23
N THR A 304 25.89 -20.28 20.29
CA THR A 304 25.63 -19.42 19.12
C THR A 304 26.83 -19.30 18.16
N PHE A 305 28.05 -19.20 18.69
CA PHE A 305 29.28 -19.07 17.90
C PHE A 305 30.00 -20.41 17.63
N LYS A 306 29.65 -21.50 18.33
CA LYS A 306 30.29 -22.81 18.14
C LYS A 306 30.18 -23.31 16.71
N ASN A 307 31.33 -23.50 16.05
CA ASN A 307 31.45 -23.90 14.64
C ASN A 307 30.79 -22.95 13.62
N ASN A 308 30.34 -21.77 14.04
CA ASN A 308 29.69 -20.80 13.17
C ASN A 308 30.74 -19.86 12.56
N LYS A 309 31.04 -20.02 11.28
CA LYS A 309 31.99 -19.16 10.55
C LYS A 309 31.37 -17.86 10.03
N GLU A 310 30.04 -17.78 9.96
CA GLU A 310 29.30 -16.64 9.41
C GLU A 310 28.20 -16.11 10.36
N PRO A 311 28.54 -15.81 11.64
CA PRO A 311 27.55 -15.44 12.65
C PRO A 311 26.94 -14.05 12.41
N THR A 312 25.65 -13.91 12.69
CA THR A 312 24.91 -12.65 12.57
C THR A 312 24.83 -11.92 13.91
N LEU A 313 25.42 -10.72 13.98
CA LEU A 313 25.44 -9.85 15.15
C LEU A 313 24.29 -8.83 15.06
N ASN A 314 23.19 -9.14 15.74
CA ASN A 314 21.94 -8.37 15.76
C ASN A 314 21.37 -8.26 17.19
N CYS A 315 20.23 -7.59 17.35
CA CYS A 315 19.58 -7.35 18.64
C CYS A 315 19.00 -8.60 19.33
N SER A 316 19.03 -9.77 18.69
CA SER A 316 18.68 -11.04 19.35
C SER A 316 19.84 -11.58 20.20
N ILE A 317 21.09 -11.19 19.91
CA ILE A 317 22.31 -11.70 20.58
C ILE A 317 23.20 -10.60 21.19
N ALA A 318 23.05 -9.35 20.77
CA ALA A 318 23.73 -8.18 21.30
C ALA A 318 22.74 -7.19 21.93
N LEU A 319 23.21 -6.39 22.90
CA LEU A 319 22.46 -5.26 23.41
C LEU A 319 22.41 -4.18 22.33
N CYS A 320 21.21 -3.69 22.04
CA CYS A 320 20.95 -2.67 21.02
C CYS A 320 20.47 -1.35 21.63
N LEU A 321 20.82 -0.24 20.98
CA LEU A 321 20.13 1.03 21.19
C LEU A 321 19.02 1.19 20.15
N GLU A 322 17.83 1.57 20.61
CA GLU A 322 16.80 2.10 19.73
C GLU A 322 17.04 3.59 19.44
N PHE A 323 16.86 3.99 18.19
CA PHE A 323 16.77 5.38 17.77
C PHE A 323 15.42 5.62 17.08
N ARG A 324 14.71 6.66 17.52
CA ARG A 324 13.36 7.00 17.05
C ARG A 324 13.42 8.31 16.27
N CYS A 325 13.22 8.23 14.96
CA CYS A 325 13.31 9.34 14.03
C CYS A 325 11.90 9.74 13.57
N ALA A 326 11.21 10.56 14.37
CA ALA A 326 9.87 11.06 14.05
C ALA A 326 9.96 12.14 12.95
N SER A 327 9.15 12.02 11.90
CA SER A 327 9.08 12.99 10.82
C SER A 327 7.73 13.00 10.11
N PHE A 328 7.29 14.19 9.69
CA PHE A 328 6.26 14.34 8.67
C PHE A 328 6.88 14.09 7.29
N MET A 329 6.26 13.24 6.47
CA MET A 329 6.71 12.93 5.13
C MET A 329 5.58 13.14 4.12
N THR A 330 5.76 14.08 3.19
CA THR A 330 4.83 14.28 2.07
C THR A 330 4.96 13.17 1.02
N LYS A 331 3.94 12.99 0.18
CA LYS A 331 3.95 12.07 -0.96
C LYS A 331 5.17 12.32 -1.86
N GLY A 332 5.98 11.29 -2.08
CA GLY A 332 7.19 11.38 -2.91
C GLY A 332 8.44 11.89 -2.18
N SER A 333 8.33 12.34 -0.92
CA SER A 333 9.48 12.77 -0.13
C SER A 333 10.40 11.61 0.26
N GLN A 334 11.67 11.94 0.51
CA GLN A 334 12.70 11.00 0.97
C GLN A 334 13.54 11.59 2.10
N ASN A 335 13.77 10.79 3.14
CA ASN A 335 14.64 11.12 4.26
C ASN A 335 15.84 10.16 4.27
N ARG A 336 17.01 10.64 4.70
CA ARG A 336 18.25 9.85 4.81
C ARG A 336 18.82 9.92 6.22
N TYR A 337 19.14 8.77 6.77
CA TYR A 337 19.77 8.63 8.09
C TYR A 337 21.17 8.04 7.94
N SER A 338 22.13 8.60 8.67
CA SER A 338 23.52 8.13 8.71
C SER A 338 23.84 7.63 10.11
N ILE A 339 24.20 6.36 10.22
CA ILE A 339 24.68 5.73 11.45
C ILE A 339 26.19 5.56 11.28
N SER A 340 26.97 6.46 11.88
CA SER A 340 28.42 6.57 11.65
C SER A 340 29.20 6.55 12.95
N GLY A 341 30.35 5.88 12.96
CA GLY A 341 31.23 5.78 14.11
C GLY A 341 32.34 4.75 13.91
N ASN A 342 33.18 4.56 14.92
CA ASN A 342 34.20 3.52 14.90
C ASN A 342 33.66 2.23 15.53
N VAL A 343 33.81 1.11 14.82
CA VAL A 343 33.66 -0.24 15.38
C VAL A 343 34.99 -0.67 15.99
N SER A 344 34.97 -1.18 17.21
CA SER A 344 36.12 -1.73 17.94
C SER A 344 36.32 -3.21 17.60
N SER A 345 37.54 -3.75 17.75
CA SER A 345 37.78 -5.19 17.73
C SER A 345 37.55 -5.88 19.09
N GLY A 346 37.33 -5.13 20.18
CA GLY A 346 37.31 -5.66 21.55
C GLY A 346 36.19 -6.68 21.84
N TRP A 347 35.07 -6.63 21.12
CA TRP A 347 33.97 -7.58 21.27
C TRP A 347 34.25 -8.95 20.64
N ILE A 348 35.22 -9.05 19.73
CA ILE A 348 35.58 -10.31 19.05
C ILE A 348 36.11 -11.34 20.06
N GLU A 349 36.78 -10.87 21.12
CA GLU A 349 37.25 -11.69 22.24
C GLU A 349 36.14 -12.58 22.82
N GLN A 350 34.92 -12.03 22.99
CA GLN A 350 33.77 -12.74 23.58
C GLN A 350 33.18 -13.84 22.68
N THR A 351 33.61 -13.92 21.42
CA THR A 351 33.14 -14.93 20.46
C THR A 351 33.98 -16.21 20.50
N GLY A 352 35.23 -16.12 20.96
CA GLY A 352 36.22 -17.19 20.88
C GLY A 352 36.71 -17.53 19.45
N LEU A 353 36.24 -16.83 18.42
CA LEU A 353 36.56 -17.11 17.03
C LEU A 353 37.83 -16.35 16.60
N ARG A 354 38.86 -17.08 16.16
CA ARG A 354 40.09 -16.52 15.55
C ARG A 354 39.98 -16.29 14.04
N SER A 355 38.99 -16.91 13.38
CA SER A 355 38.67 -16.66 11.98
C SER A 355 37.18 -16.87 11.71
N ALA A 356 36.51 -15.80 11.27
CA ALA A 356 35.07 -15.78 10.95
C ALA A 356 34.69 -14.49 10.20
N LEU A 357 33.57 -14.51 9.49
CA LEU A 357 32.95 -13.37 8.82
C LEU A 357 31.65 -12.98 9.54
N PHE A 358 31.69 -11.99 10.41
CA PHE A 358 30.51 -11.56 11.16
C PHE A 358 29.64 -10.63 10.33
N TYR A 359 28.32 -10.85 10.32
CA TYR A 359 27.38 -9.88 9.77
C TYR A 359 26.93 -8.93 10.89
N LEU A 360 27.49 -7.72 10.95
CA LEU A 360 27.01 -6.66 11.84
C LEU A 360 25.72 -6.07 11.24
N VAL A 361 24.58 -6.25 11.90
CA VAL A 361 23.26 -5.90 11.35
C VAL A 361 22.60 -4.78 12.14
N THR A 362 22.46 -3.61 11.51
CA THR A 362 21.51 -2.57 11.91
C THR A 362 20.15 -2.91 11.28
N SER A 363 19.08 -2.96 12.07
CA SER A 363 17.71 -3.12 11.57
C SER A 363 16.94 -1.81 11.63
N ALA A 364 16.04 -1.59 10.67
CA ALA A 364 15.13 -0.45 10.66
C ALA A 364 13.71 -0.89 10.30
N THR A 365 12.72 -0.26 10.93
CA THR A 365 11.29 -0.47 10.65
C THR A 365 10.50 0.83 10.85
N LEU A 366 9.18 0.76 10.71
CA LEU A 366 8.26 1.91 10.76
C LEU A 366 7.22 1.75 11.85
N GLU A 367 7.02 2.82 12.61
CA GLU A 367 5.89 3.04 13.49
C GLU A 367 5.04 4.20 12.94
N TYR A 368 3.73 4.02 12.93
CA TYR A 368 2.75 4.96 12.43
C TYR A 368 1.42 4.76 13.17
N ASP A 369 0.48 5.70 13.02
CA ASP A 369 -0.85 5.58 13.62
C ASP A 369 -1.68 4.47 12.94
N ASN A 370 -1.70 3.30 13.57
CA ASN A 370 -2.48 2.13 13.14
C ASN A 370 -4.01 2.33 13.23
N ASN A 371 -4.51 3.39 13.88
CA ASN A 371 -5.94 3.71 13.88
C ASN A 371 -6.35 4.43 12.59
N LYS A 372 -5.48 5.31 12.07
CA LYS A 372 -5.72 6.09 10.85
C LYS A 372 -5.19 5.42 9.58
N TYR A 373 -4.09 4.70 9.66
CA TYR A 373 -3.38 4.17 8.49
C TYR A 373 -3.28 2.65 8.49
N ILE A 374 -3.07 2.08 7.30
CA ILE A 374 -2.80 0.67 7.08
C ILE A 374 -1.65 0.53 6.08
N PHE A 375 -0.57 -0.17 6.45
CA PHE A 375 0.51 -0.45 5.51
C PHE A 375 0.03 -1.42 4.43
N TYR A 376 0.31 -1.10 3.17
CA TYR A 376 -0.02 -1.95 2.02
C TYR A 376 1.07 -1.91 0.95
N SER A 377 1.43 -3.10 0.48
CA SER A 377 2.28 -3.34 -0.68
C SER A 377 1.66 -4.47 -1.49
N SER A 378 1.85 -4.47 -2.80
CA SER A 378 1.47 -5.60 -3.67
C SER A 378 2.23 -6.89 -3.37
N GLU A 379 3.36 -6.80 -2.66
CA GLU A 379 4.29 -7.91 -2.43
C GLU A 379 4.31 -8.42 -0.97
N SER A 380 3.63 -7.76 -0.03
CA SER A 380 3.71 -8.10 1.40
C SER A 380 2.36 -8.17 2.11
N SER A 381 2.33 -8.89 3.23
CA SER A 381 1.28 -8.73 4.24
C SER A 381 1.12 -7.27 4.68
N ARG A 382 -0.04 -6.95 5.30
CA ARG A 382 -0.43 -5.64 5.86
C ARG A 382 0.42 -5.19 7.07
N GLN A 383 1.73 -5.33 6.98
CA GLN A 383 2.72 -5.10 8.04
C GLN A 383 3.84 -4.19 7.51
N PRO A 384 4.41 -3.29 8.33
CA PRO A 384 5.53 -2.44 7.92
C PRO A 384 6.76 -3.28 7.53
N PRO A 385 7.60 -2.78 6.59
CA PRO A 385 8.83 -3.46 6.21
C PRO A 385 9.85 -3.44 7.35
N VAL A 386 10.70 -4.46 7.38
CA VAL A 386 11.87 -4.53 8.25
C VAL A 386 13.11 -4.65 7.37
N THR A 387 13.87 -3.57 7.27
CA THR A 387 15.08 -3.50 6.44
C THR A 387 16.31 -3.76 7.30
N ARG A 388 17.24 -4.58 6.78
CA ARG A 388 18.49 -4.94 7.45
C ARG A 388 19.67 -4.38 6.67
N ILE A 389 20.47 -3.54 7.32
CA ILE A 389 21.72 -3.01 6.76
C ILE A 389 22.85 -3.82 7.37
N GLN A 390 23.64 -4.46 6.50
CA GLN A 390 24.70 -5.40 6.88
C GLN A 390 26.08 -4.84 6.53
N THR A 391 26.97 -4.83 7.51
CA THR A 391 28.42 -4.63 7.34
C THR A 391 29.12 -5.94 7.67
N HIS A 392 29.95 -6.43 6.76
CA HIS A 392 30.71 -7.66 6.95
C HIS A 392 31.97 -7.32 7.75
N VAL A 393 32.22 -8.03 8.85
CA VAL A 393 33.40 -7.87 9.69
C VAL A 393 34.23 -9.14 9.60
N GLU A 394 35.28 -9.12 8.79
CA GLU A 394 36.19 -10.25 8.68
C GLU A 394 37.21 -10.24 9.81
N VAL A 395 37.29 -11.35 10.52
CA VAL A 395 38.36 -11.65 11.47
C VAL A 395 39.25 -12.72 10.82
N TYR A 396 40.53 -12.40 10.68
CA TYR A 396 41.52 -13.33 10.12
C TYR A 396 42.74 -13.42 11.02
N GLU A 397 43.39 -14.58 11.01
CA GLU A 397 44.65 -14.80 11.70
C GLU A 397 45.80 -14.50 10.74
N GLU A 398 46.78 -13.69 11.18
CA GLU A 398 47.96 -13.41 10.35
C GLU A 398 48.78 -14.68 10.15
N PRO A 399 49.16 -15.03 8.91
CA PRO A 399 49.85 -16.28 8.63
C PRO A 399 51.26 -16.25 9.23
N ASN A 400 51.47 -17.06 10.27
CA ASN A 400 52.79 -17.24 10.88
C ASN A 400 53.65 -18.16 9.99
N LEU A 401 54.23 -17.57 8.95
CA LEU A 401 55.10 -18.24 7.98
C LEU A 401 56.52 -18.54 8.53
N THR A 402 56.79 -18.32 9.82
CA THR A 402 58.14 -18.50 10.38
C THR A 402 58.61 -19.95 10.29
N LYS A 403 57.71 -20.93 10.41
CA LYS A 403 58.07 -22.35 10.26
C LYS A 403 58.38 -22.71 8.81
N GLU A 404 57.62 -22.17 7.88
CA GLU A 404 57.74 -22.36 6.43
C GLU A 404 59.02 -21.70 5.92
N ILE A 405 59.35 -20.50 6.40
CA ILE A 405 60.59 -19.78 6.07
C ILE A 405 61.81 -20.53 6.64
N ILE A 406 61.78 -20.97 7.90
CA ILE A 406 62.87 -21.77 8.48
C ILE A 406 63.02 -23.12 7.74
N GLY A 407 61.91 -23.81 7.48
CA GLY A 407 61.91 -25.08 6.76
C GLY A 407 62.46 -24.95 5.34
N GLY A 408 61.99 -23.95 4.58
CA GLY A 408 62.49 -23.63 3.24
C GLY A 408 63.97 -23.24 3.24
N GLY A 409 64.42 -22.45 4.22
CA GLY A 409 65.82 -22.09 4.39
C GLY A 409 66.73 -23.30 4.68
N VAL A 410 66.32 -24.18 5.60
CA VAL A 410 67.06 -25.40 5.94
C VAL A 410 67.13 -26.36 4.74
N ILE A 411 66.00 -26.60 4.07
CA ILE A 411 65.95 -27.46 2.87
C ILE A 411 66.79 -26.86 1.74
N GLY A 412 66.73 -25.53 1.52
CA GLY A 412 67.54 -24.82 0.54
C GLY A 412 69.04 -24.92 0.82
N LEU A 413 69.47 -24.79 2.08
CA LEU A 413 70.87 -24.97 2.48
C LEU A 413 71.36 -26.42 2.30
N ILE A 414 70.52 -27.42 2.61
CA ILE A 414 70.84 -28.83 2.37
C ILE A 414 70.98 -29.10 0.87
N LEU A 415 70.05 -28.60 0.05
CA LEU A 415 70.11 -28.73 -1.41
C LEU A 415 71.37 -28.06 -1.98
N LEU A 416 71.71 -26.86 -1.50
CA LEU A 416 72.92 -26.13 -1.89
C LEU A 416 74.20 -26.91 -1.51
N ALA A 417 74.25 -27.50 -0.31
CA ALA A 417 75.38 -28.31 0.13
C ALA A 417 75.53 -29.58 -0.75
N LEU A 418 74.43 -30.26 -1.08
CA LEU A 418 74.43 -31.42 -1.98
C LEU A 418 74.88 -31.06 -3.40
N LEU A 419 74.38 -29.95 -3.96
CA LEU A 419 74.82 -29.43 -5.26
C LEU A 419 76.30 -29.06 -5.25
N THR A 420 76.79 -28.43 -4.18
CA THR A 420 78.20 -28.05 -4.04
C THR A 420 79.09 -29.30 -3.94
N ALA A 421 78.69 -30.31 -3.17
CA ALA A 421 79.39 -31.60 -3.09
C ALA A 421 79.41 -32.33 -4.45
N ALA A 422 78.31 -32.29 -5.21
CA ALA A 422 78.24 -32.84 -6.56
C ALA A 422 79.17 -32.08 -7.54
N LEU A 423 79.18 -30.75 -7.50
CA LEU A 423 80.07 -29.92 -8.34
C LEU A 423 81.56 -30.13 -8.01
N VAL A 424 81.91 -30.26 -6.73
CA VAL A 424 83.27 -30.60 -6.28
C VAL A 424 83.66 -32.00 -6.76
N LYS A 425 82.79 -33.01 -6.61
CA LYS A 425 83.05 -34.39 -7.05
C LYS A 425 83.17 -34.50 -8.57
N SER A 426 82.41 -33.71 -9.32
CA SER A 426 82.49 -33.59 -10.78
C SER A 426 83.66 -32.71 -11.27
N GLY A 427 84.50 -32.20 -10.36
CA GLY A 427 85.73 -31.47 -10.70
C GLY A 427 85.52 -30.01 -11.13
N PHE A 428 84.31 -29.46 -11.03
CA PHE A 428 83.97 -28.11 -11.51
C PHE A 428 84.77 -27.00 -10.81
N PHE A 429 85.18 -27.22 -9.57
CA PHE A 429 86.01 -26.28 -8.78
C PHE A 429 87.52 -26.58 -8.83
N LYS A 430 88.02 -27.41 -9.76
CA LYS A 430 89.46 -27.53 -10.02
C LYS A 430 89.98 -26.26 -10.70
N SER A 431 90.31 -25.26 -9.89
CA SER A 431 91.02 -24.07 -10.31
C SER A 431 92.40 -24.43 -10.88
N SER A 432 92.74 -23.83 -12.03
CA SER A 432 94.06 -23.89 -12.67
C SER A 432 95.21 -23.32 -11.81
N TYR A 433 94.89 -22.74 -10.65
CA TYR A 433 95.85 -22.32 -9.63
C TYR A 433 96.68 -23.48 -9.05
N GLN A 434 96.11 -24.69 -8.92
CA GLN A 434 96.87 -25.84 -8.40
C GLN A 434 97.91 -26.39 -9.40
N GLN A 435 97.74 -26.19 -10.71
CA GLN A 435 98.76 -26.58 -11.69
C GLN A 435 99.99 -25.66 -11.63
N ARG A 436 99.79 -24.33 -11.51
CA ARG A 436 100.89 -23.36 -11.46
C ARG A 436 101.79 -23.47 -10.21
N LEU A 437 101.26 -24.04 -9.12
CA LEU A 437 102.02 -24.31 -7.90
C LEU A 437 102.87 -25.59 -7.97
N GLN A 438 102.70 -26.44 -8.98
CA GLN A 438 103.56 -27.60 -9.24
C GLN A 438 104.66 -27.32 -10.28
N GLU A 439 104.53 -26.26 -11.07
CA GLU A 439 105.53 -25.81 -12.07
C GLU A 439 106.66 -24.95 -11.47
N THR A 440 106.61 -24.60 -10.18
CA THR A 440 107.56 -23.69 -9.51
C THR A 440 108.46 -24.38 -8.47
N GLY A 441 108.55 -25.72 -8.50
CA GLY A 441 109.20 -26.53 -7.44
C GLY A 441 110.49 -27.26 -7.79
N ASN A 442 110.99 -27.19 -9.03
CA ASN A 442 112.24 -27.84 -9.47
C ASN A 442 112.83 -27.09 -10.67
N GLU A 443 113.83 -26.24 -10.45
CA GLU A 443 115.03 -26.03 -11.29
C GLU A 443 115.89 -24.88 -10.71
N ASP A 444 116.61 -25.19 -9.63
CA ASP A 444 117.86 -24.49 -9.29
C ASP A 444 119.01 -25.34 -9.83
N GLN A 445 119.81 -24.78 -10.75
CA GLN A 445 121.30 -24.84 -10.84
C GLN A 445 121.84 -24.80 -12.27
N GLU A 446 122.43 -23.65 -12.62
CA GLU A 446 123.77 -23.43 -13.21
C GLU A 446 123.82 -21.94 -13.62
N GLY A 447 124.79 -21.09 -13.26
CA GLY A 447 126.09 -21.30 -12.61
C GLY A 447 127.17 -20.54 -13.40
N GLY A 448 127.72 -19.42 -12.87
CA GLY A 448 128.81 -18.70 -13.54
C GLY A 448 128.95 -17.19 -13.24
N GLU A 449 129.82 -16.86 -12.28
CA GLU A 449 130.51 -15.56 -12.09
C GLU A 449 131.51 -15.23 -13.24
N PRO A 450 132.29 -14.11 -13.23
CA PRO A 450 132.09 -12.70 -12.80
C PRO A 450 132.46 -11.76 -14.01
N PRO A 451 133.08 -10.54 -13.94
CA PRO A 451 133.36 -9.59 -12.84
C PRO A 451 133.00 -8.10 -13.14
N GLU A 452 133.89 -7.19 -12.71
CA GLU A 452 133.90 -5.72 -12.62
C GLU A 452 134.09 -4.91 -13.92
N ALA A 453 133.71 -3.62 -13.83
CA ALA A 453 134.40 -2.36 -14.22
C ALA A 453 135.29 -2.29 -15.51
N GLU A 454 135.42 -1.17 -16.23
CA GLU A 454 135.20 0.26 -15.90
C GLU A 454 135.06 1.09 -17.21
N ALA A 455 134.71 2.39 -17.09
CA ALA A 455 134.63 3.44 -18.13
C ALA A 455 133.38 3.51 -19.04
#